data_AF-W4QZL0-F1
#
_entry.id   AF-W4QZL0-F1
#
_cell.length_a   1.000
_cell.length_b   1.000
_cell.length_c   1.000
_cell.angle_alpha   90.00
_cell.angle_beta   90.00
_cell.angle_gamma   90.00
#
_symmetry.space_group_name_H-M   'P 1'
#
loop_
_entity.id
_entity.type
_entity.pdbx_description
1 polymer ?
#
loop_
_entity_poly.entity_id
_entity_poly.type
_entity_poly.pdbx_seq_one_letter_code
_entity_poly.pdbx_strand_id
1 'polypeptide(L)'
;MIWLKKYNVILIMAMLIIIILLTACIDRTNVDNFIPNESIPAMNEVEKSSEISADEVIEEPQARMYEGDLELPVVGATGFTSISLDLKEFPKSDSETIDIFEAGTAFEILREEGDWWFIKRGDLAGWLQHNYTFINLPDVIPSIIYDNTNTYSSKFVSSGKDIPNISNRALYPGKTYNERLESEEYIMPVLYSMSKKVHLAQQLALSEGNSLKIYEGFRPYSVQKAVVEGLSKLADDDPEVMTGINTLPWGINWFITDGVSNHQMGYGIDLSLVKIKL
;
A
#
# COMPACT_ATOMS: atom_id res chain seq x y z
N MET A 1 22.93 42.65 -15.75
CA MET A 1 23.56 42.62 -14.40
C MET A 1 22.84 43.49 -13.34
N ILE A 2 21.58 43.89 -13.51
CA ILE A 2 20.82 44.68 -12.50
C ILE A 2 19.81 43.81 -11.73
N TRP A 3 19.29 42.75 -12.35
CA TRP A 3 18.29 41.86 -11.75
C TRP A 3 18.80 41.02 -10.55
N LEU A 4 20.03 40.49 -10.60
CA LEU A 4 20.57 39.69 -9.49
C LEU A 4 20.73 40.50 -8.18
N LYS A 5 20.93 41.83 -8.26
CA LYS A 5 21.02 42.67 -7.04
C LYS A 5 19.67 42.86 -6.34
N LYS A 6 18.54 42.83 -7.06
CA LYS A 6 17.21 42.93 -6.44
C LYS A 6 16.85 41.66 -5.65
N TYR A 7 17.14 40.48 -6.21
CA TYR A 7 16.83 39.20 -5.56
C TYR A 7 17.56 39.04 -4.20
N ASN A 8 18.86 39.35 -4.14
CA ASN A 8 19.62 39.22 -2.89
C ASN A 8 19.15 40.19 -1.79
N VAL A 9 18.70 41.40 -2.14
CA VAL A 9 18.17 42.36 -1.13
C VAL A 9 16.84 41.89 -0.53
N ILE A 10 15.97 41.27 -1.35
CA ILE A 10 14.70 40.71 -0.87
C ILE A 10 14.95 39.49 0.04
N LEU A 11 15.89 38.62 -0.33
CA LEU A 11 16.24 37.44 0.47
C LEU A 11 16.84 37.81 1.84
N ILE A 12 17.70 38.84 1.90
CA ILE A 12 18.30 39.32 3.15
C ILE A 12 17.27 39.95 4.08
N MET A 13 16.30 40.71 3.56
CA MET A 13 15.22 41.26 4.40
C MET A 13 14.25 40.18 4.90
N ALA A 14 14.00 39.12 4.12
CA ALA A 14 13.18 37.99 4.57
C ALA A 14 13.82 37.22 5.74
N MET A 15 15.14 36.96 5.70
CA MET A 15 15.83 36.28 6.81
C MET A 15 15.88 37.12 8.10
N LEU A 16 15.99 38.45 8.00
CA LEU A 16 15.99 39.33 9.18
C LEU A 16 14.65 39.35 9.92
N ILE A 17 13.53 39.24 9.20
CA ILE A 17 12.18 39.19 9.80
C ILE A 17 11.95 37.86 10.55
N ILE A 18 12.47 36.75 10.03
CA ILE A 18 12.37 35.42 10.65
C ILE A 18 13.18 35.36 11.97
N ILE A 19 14.33 36.01 12.03
CA ILE A 19 15.17 36.06 13.26
C ILE A 19 14.50 36.88 14.37
N ILE A 20 13.78 37.96 14.03
CA ILE A 20 13.09 38.84 15.01
C ILE A 20 11.86 38.15 15.65
N LEU A 21 11.26 37.16 14.98
CA LEU A 21 10.09 36.42 15.49
C LEU A 21 10.44 35.25 16.42
N LEU A 22 11.72 34.87 16.54
CA LEU A 22 12.17 33.72 17.35
C LEU A 22 12.73 34.07 18.73
N THR A 23 12.74 35.36 19.13
CA THR A 23 13.30 35.83 20.41
C THR A 23 12.26 36.47 21.34
N ALA A 24 10.99 36.11 21.22
CA ALA A 24 9.87 36.71 21.95
C ALA A 24 9.09 35.72 22.85
N CYS A 25 9.80 34.81 23.54
CA CYS A 25 9.28 34.03 24.66
C CYS A 25 10.43 33.42 25.47
N ILE A 26 10.91 34.14 26.49
CA ILE A 26 11.58 33.70 27.74
C ILE A 26 12.04 35.00 28.43
N ASP A 27 11.44 35.37 29.56
CA ASP A 27 12.18 35.85 30.73
C ASP A 27 11.32 35.83 32.01
N ARG A 28 12.00 35.76 33.16
CA ARG A 28 11.57 36.06 34.54
C ARG A 28 10.62 35.10 35.28
N THR A 29 11.29 34.22 36.01
CA THR A 29 11.09 34.01 37.45
C THR A 29 10.46 35.19 38.21
N ASN A 30 9.65 34.88 39.22
CA ASN A 30 9.47 35.77 40.36
C ASN A 30 9.30 34.97 41.66
N VAL A 31 9.59 35.62 42.79
CA VAL A 31 9.99 35.01 44.07
C VAL A 31 8.88 35.15 45.13
N ASP A 32 8.83 34.16 46.02
CA ASP A 32 8.18 34.08 47.35
C ASP A 32 6.75 34.59 47.57
N ASN A 33 5.98 33.73 48.25
CA ASN A 33 5.16 34.15 49.39
C ASN A 33 5.23 33.07 50.49
N PHE A 34 5.53 33.48 51.72
CA PHE A 34 5.70 32.63 52.91
C PHE A 34 4.57 32.88 53.93
N ILE A 35 4.77 32.44 55.19
CA ILE A 35 4.00 32.64 56.44
C ILE A 35 2.70 31.79 56.60
N PRO A 36 2.39 31.25 57.81
CA PRO A 36 3.19 30.26 58.55
C PRO A 36 2.39 29.02 59.06
N ASN A 37 3.15 28.16 59.76
CA ASN A 37 2.83 26.87 60.37
C ASN A 37 2.13 26.95 61.76
N GLU A 38 1.30 25.95 62.10
CA GLU A 38 1.06 25.42 63.47
C GLU A 38 0.54 23.97 63.35
N SER A 39 1.36 22.93 63.62
CA SER A 39 1.52 22.17 64.89
C SER A 39 0.41 21.11 65.13
N ILE A 40 0.58 19.89 65.69
CA ILE A 40 1.64 19.03 66.30
C ILE A 40 1.12 17.55 66.25
N PRO A 41 1.81 16.46 66.70
CA PRO A 41 3.24 16.11 66.83
C PRO A 41 3.60 14.77 66.13
N ALA A 42 4.86 14.33 66.20
CA ALA A 42 5.31 12.99 65.74
C ALA A 42 5.16 11.89 66.81
N MET A 43 4.97 10.63 66.40
CA MET A 43 5.48 9.46 67.14
C MET A 43 5.55 8.16 66.30
N ASN A 44 6.64 7.43 66.52
CA ASN A 44 6.90 6.01 66.26
C ASN A 44 7.05 5.53 64.80
N GLU A 45 8.31 5.35 64.43
CA GLU A 45 8.73 4.30 63.51
C GLU A 45 8.19 2.94 63.96
N VAL A 46 7.60 2.20 63.02
CA VAL A 46 7.53 0.74 63.08
C VAL A 46 8.10 0.26 61.76
N GLU A 47 9.34 -0.23 61.78
CA GLU A 47 9.89 -0.99 60.68
C GLU A 47 8.99 -2.21 60.46
N LYS A 48 8.22 -2.19 59.37
CA LYS A 48 7.64 -3.41 58.80
C LYS A 48 8.35 -3.68 57.49
N SER A 49 9.44 -4.44 57.58
CA SER A 49 10.10 -5.06 56.44
C SER A 49 9.12 -5.98 55.72
N SER A 50 8.40 -5.45 54.72
CA SER A 50 7.83 -6.28 53.68
C SER A 50 8.96 -6.74 52.79
N GLU A 51 9.40 -7.99 52.98
CA GLU A 51 10.30 -8.66 52.05
C GLU A 51 9.68 -8.59 50.66
N ILE A 52 10.33 -7.86 49.75
CA ILE A 52 9.98 -7.87 48.33
C ILE A 52 10.45 -9.23 47.82
N SER A 53 9.51 -10.15 47.60
CA SER A 53 9.80 -11.42 46.94
C SER A 53 10.31 -11.13 45.54
N ALA A 54 11.59 -11.38 45.29
CA ALA A 54 12.27 -11.14 44.01
C ALA A 54 11.91 -12.21 42.97
N ASP A 55 10.61 -12.40 42.73
CA ASP A 55 10.05 -13.42 41.83
C ASP A 55 8.74 -12.93 41.17
N GLU A 56 8.56 -11.60 41.04
CA GLU A 56 7.57 -11.05 40.12
C GLU A 56 8.13 -11.17 38.69
N VAL A 57 7.93 -12.37 38.12
CA VAL A 57 8.27 -12.67 36.72
C VAL A 57 7.46 -11.74 35.84
N ILE A 58 8.13 -10.72 35.29
CA ILE A 58 7.61 -9.94 34.18
C ILE A 58 7.58 -10.88 32.98
N GLU A 59 6.46 -11.55 32.75
CA GLU A 59 6.24 -12.23 31.47
C GLU A 59 6.28 -11.16 30.37
N GLU A 60 7.33 -11.19 29.55
CA GLU A 60 7.34 -10.42 28.31
C GLU A 60 6.06 -10.77 27.52
N PRO A 61 5.35 -9.79 26.95
CA PRO A 61 4.13 -10.06 26.20
C PRO A 61 4.44 -11.03 25.07
N GLN A 62 4.03 -12.31 25.22
CA GLN A 62 4.23 -13.30 24.17
C GLN A 62 3.61 -12.78 22.89
N ALA A 63 4.44 -12.63 21.86
CA ALA A 63 4.00 -12.24 20.52
C ALA A 63 2.99 -13.28 20.02
N ARG A 64 1.71 -12.95 20.13
CA ARG A 64 0.65 -13.81 19.60
C ARG A 64 0.78 -13.84 18.09
N MET A 65 0.86 -15.04 17.53
CA MET A 65 0.73 -15.24 16.10
C MET A 65 -0.62 -14.65 15.65
N TYR A 66 -0.61 -13.91 14.55
CA TYR A 66 -1.83 -13.38 13.97
C TYR A 66 -2.70 -14.53 13.46
N GLU A 67 -4.00 -14.51 13.79
CA GLU A 67 -5.01 -15.42 13.26
C GLU A 67 -6.03 -14.59 12.46
N GLY A 68 -6.24 -14.94 11.19
CA GLY A 68 -7.17 -14.24 10.29
C GLY A 68 -7.21 -14.84 8.88
N ASP A 69 -7.92 -14.17 7.97
CA ASP A 69 -8.15 -14.62 6.59
C ASP A 69 -6.93 -14.49 5.64
N LEU A 70 -5.81 -13.97 6.15
CA LEU A 70 -4.60 -13.55 5.42
C LEU A 70 -3.36 -13.83 6.30
N GLU A 71 -2.15 -13.70 5.76
CA GLU A 71 -0.91 -13.97 6.53
C GLU A 71 -0.56 -12.84 7.51
N LEU A 72 -0.90 -11.60 7.15
CA LEU A 72 -0.76 -10.42 7.99
C LEU A 72 -2.10 -9.65 8.07
N PRO A 73 -2.35 -8.90 9.16
CA PRO A 73 -3.60 -8.16 9.32
C PRO A 73 -3.78 -7.06 8.27
N VAL A 74 -5.03 -6.84 7.85
CA VAL A 74 -5.41 -5.77 6.90
C VAL A 74 -5.05 -4.37 7.42
N VAL A 75 -5.12 -4.15 8.74
CA VAL A 75 -4.64 -2.91 9.38
C VAL A 75 -3.15 -2.71 9.12
N GLY A 76 -2.78 -1.50 8.67
CA GLY A 76 -1.45 -1.11 8.22
C GLY A 76 -1.15 -1.45 6.75
N ALA A 77 -2.06 -2.08 6.01
CA ALA A 77 -1.84 -2.40 4.60
C ALA A 77 -2.21 -1.23 3.68
N THR A 78 -1.53 -1.18 2.53
CA THR A 78 -1.82 -0.25 1.45
C THR A 78 -3.06 -0.72 0.68
N GLY A 79 -4.08 0.12 0.62
CA GLY A 79 -5.24 -0.06 -0.23
C GLY A 79 -5.28 0.96 -1.38
N PHE A 80 -6.08 0.67 -2.41
CA PHE A 80 -6.33 1.58 -3.52
C PHE A 80 -7.82 1.58 -3.88
N THR A 81 -8.36 2.72 -4.31
CA THR A 81 -9.71 2.79 -4.89
C THR A 81 -9.72 2.14 -6.29
N SER A 82 -10.69 1.27 -6.59
CA SER A 82 -10.83 0.70 -7.96
C SER A 82 -11.61 1.61 -8.92
N ILE A 83 -12.47 2.45 -8.35
CA ILE A 83 -13.34 3.43 -9.01
C ILE A 83 -13.31 4.74 -8.20
N SER A 84 -13.99 5.80 -8.65
CA SER A 84 -14.22 6.98 -7.81
C SER A 84 -15.13 6.60 -6.62
N LEU A 85 -14.72 6.91 -5.39
CA LEU A 85 -15.40 6.52 -4.15
C LEU A 85 -15.49 7.68 -3.15
N ASP A 86 -16.66 7.84 -2.53
CA ASP A 86 -16.90 8.75 -1.41
C ASP A 86 -16.13 8.31 -0.15
N LEU A 87 -15.32 9.21 0.42
CA LEU A 87 -14.81 9.08 1.78
C LEU A 87 -15.86 9.61 2.76
N LYS A 88 -16.37 8.77 3.66
CA LYS A 88 -17.46 9.08 4.59
C LYS A 88 -16.99 9.42 6.00
N GLU A 89 -17.74 10.23 6.75
CA GLU A 89 -17.46 10.49 8.17
C GLU A 89 -17.71 9.27 9.08
N PHE A 90 -18.72 8.46 8.76
CA PHE A 90 -19.10 7.25 9.48
C PHE A 90 -19.21 6.04 8.52
N PRO A 91 -19.17 4.78 9.01
CA PRO A 91 -19.27 3.58 8.16
C PRO A 91 -20.73 3.33 7.73
N LYS A 92 -21.33 4.30 7.03
CA LYS A 92 -22.71 4.30 6.54
C LYS A 92 -22.82 5.07 5.23
N SER A 93 -23.62 4.57 4.29
CA SER A 93 -23.74 5.14 2.93
C SER A 93 -24.41 6.51 2.89
N ASP A 94 -25.27 6.79 3.85
CA ASP A 94 -26.00 8.05 4.06
C ASP A 94 -25.25 9.07 4.93
N SER A 95 -24.04 8.73 5.40
CA SER A 95 -23.14 9.66 6.09
C SER A 95 -22.68 10.79 5.16
N GLU A 96 -22.30 11.92 5.76
CA GLU A 96 -21.62 13.01 5.08
C GLU A 96 -20.34 12.52 4.38
N THR A 97 -20.12 13.03 3.17
CA THR A 97 -18.91 12.79 2.36
C THR A 97 -17.87 13.86 2.69
N ILE A 98 -16.74 13.45 3.26
CA ILE A 98 -15.60 14.31 3.59
C ILE A 98 -14.85 14.71 2.31
N ASP A 99 -14.63 13.74 1.41
CA ASP A 99 -13.89 13.92 0.15
C ASP A 99 -14.30 12.84 -0.87
N ILE A 100 -13.88 12.97 -2.14
CA ILE A 100 -14.09 11.97 -3.19
C ILE A 100 -12.72 11.51 -3.71
N PHE A 101 -12.44 10.22 -3.57
CA PHE A 101 -11.19 9.62 -4.00
C PHE A 101 -11.32 9.00 -5.39
N GLU A 102 -10.67 9.60 -6.39
CA GLU A 102 -10.58 9.08 -7.75
C GLU A 102 -9.94 7.68 -7.82
N ALA A 103 -10.20 6.93 -8.89
CA ALA A 103 -9.64 5.59 -9.09
C ALA A 103 -8.09 5.58 -9.05
N GLY A 104 -7.50 4.57 -8.39
CA GLY A 104 -6.05 4.46 -8.17
C GLY A 104 -5.52 5.29 -6.98
N THR A 105 -6.41 5.91 -6.20
CA THR A 105 -6.04 6.66 -4.99
C THR A 105 -5.58 5.69 -3.89
N ALA A 106 -4.28 5.70 -3.60
CA ALA A 106 -3.67 4.93 -2.51
C ALA A 106 -4.00 5.49 -1.12
N PHE A 107 -4.16 4.61 -0.13
CA PHE A 107 -4.40 4.95 1.27
C PHE A 107 -3.87 3.86 2.22
N GLU A 108 -3.65 4.22 3.48
CA GLU A 108 -3.35 3.29 4.58
C GLU A 108 -4.66 2.83 5.24
N ILE A 109 -4.82 1.54 5.54
CA ILE A 109 -5.98 1.01 6.25
C ILE A 109 -5.70 1.01 7.77
N LEU A 110 -6.51 1.73 8.55
CA LEU A 110 -6.32 1.86 10.00
C LEU A 110 -7.25 0.95 10.82
N ARG A 111 -8.48 0.69 10.36
CA ARG A 111 -9.45 -0.22 11.00
C ARG A 111 -10.38 -0.84 9.96
N GLU A 112 -10.98 -1.96 10.31
CA GLU A 112 -12.03 -2.65 9.53
C GLU A 112 -13.29 -2.84 10.41
N GLU A 113 -14.45 -2.49 9.86
CA GLU A 113 -15.76 -2.66 10.52
C GLU A 113 -16.81 -3.05 9.48
N GLY A 114 -17.17 -4.33 9.43
CA GLY A 114 -18.09 -4.87 8.42
C GLY A 114 -17.57 -4.66 7.00
N ASP A 115 -18.36 -3.99 6.16
CA ASP A 115 -18.01 -3.68 4.76
C ASP A 115 -17.16 -2.40 4.58
N TRP A 116 -16.66 -1.82 5.68
CA TRP A 116 -15.98 -0.53 5.70
C TRP A 116 -14.57 -0.62 6.27
N TRP A 117 -13.68 0.18 5.70
CA TRP A 117 -12.36 0.47 6.28
C TRP A 117 -12.29 1.93 6.73
N PHE A 118 -11.80 2.17 7.94
CA PHE A 118 -11.33 3.49 8.33
C PHE A 118 -9.91 3.64 7.78
N ILE A 119 -9.69 4.62 6.91
CA ILE A 119 -8.44 4.79 6.17
C ILE A 119 -7.78 6.12 6.52
N LYS A 120 -6.52 6.29 6.11
CA LYS A 120 -5.79 7.56 6.15
C LYS A 120 -5.07 7.82 4.83
N ARG A 121 -5.05 9.09 4.41
CA ARG A 121 -4.28 9.59 3.26
C ARG A 121 -3.83 11.03 3.55
N GLY A 122 -2.55 11.20 3.89
CA GLY A 122 -2.03 12.48 4.37
C GLY A 122 -2.74 12.91 5.65
N ASP A 123 -3.32 14.11 5.64
CA ASP A 123 -4.09 14.68 6.76
C ASP A 123 -5.58 14.25 6.76
N LEU A 124 -6.05 13.57 5.70
CA LEU A 124 -7.43 13.08 5.60
C LEU A 124 -7.56 11.69 6.22
N ALA A 125 -8.66 11.47 6.96
CA ALA A 125 -9.09 10.18 7.46
C ALA A 125 -10.61 10.08 7.42
N GLY A 126 -11.13 8.87 7.21
CA GLY A 126 -12.56 8.62 7.04
C GLY A 126 -12.84 7.16 6.68
N TRP A 127 -14.11 6.84 6.42
CA TRP A 127 -14.57 5.50 6.09
C TRP A 127 -14.80 5.29 4.60
N LEU A 128 -14.33 4.17 4.08
CA LEU A 128 -14.43 3.80 2.67
C LEU A 128 -15.03 2.38 2.56
N GLN A 129 -15.94 2.14 1.62
CA GLN A 129 -16.47 0.79 1.39
C GLN A 129 -15.42 -0.09 0.71
N HIS A 130 -15.01 -1.19 1.33
CA HIS A 130 -13.91 -2.01 0.83
C HIS A 130 -14.30 -2.97 -0.30
N ASN A 131 -15.60 -3.20 -0.50
CA ASN A 131 -16.16 -4.02 -1.60
C ASN A 131 -15.68 -3.60 -3.01
N TYR A 132 -15.28 -2.33 -3.18
CA TYR A 132 -14.75 -1.76 -4.43
C TYR A 132 -13.31 -1.25 -4.28
N THR A 133 -12.55 -1.80 -3.36
CA THR A 133 -11.14 -1.45 -3.14
C THR A 133 -10.20 -2.59 -3.51
N PHE A 134 -9.00 -2.21 -3.94
CA PHE A 134 -7.87 -3.11 -4.02
C PHE A 134 -7.07 -3.08 -2.73
N ILE A 135 -6.42 -4.19 -2.41
CA ILE A 135 -5.39 -4.31 -1.38
C ILE A 135 -4.08 -4.72 -2.05
N ASN A 136 -2.95 -4.17 -1.58
CA ASN A 136 -1.65 -4.56 -2.07
C ASN A 136 -1.28 -5.95 -1.50
N LEU A 137 -1.04 -6.93 -2.37
CA LEU A 137 -0.83 -8.31 -1.93
C LEU A 137 0.40 -8.52 -1.01
N PRO A 138 1.59 -7.92 -1.25
CA PRO A 138 2.75 -8.10 -0.38
C PRO A 138 2.50 -7.72 1.09
N ASP A 139 1.70 -6.67 1.33
CA ASP A 139 1.37 -6.15 2.66
C ASP A 139 0.60 -7.15 3.54
N VAL A 140 -0.04 -8.16 2.92
CA VAL A 140 -0.94 -9.12 3.58
C VAL A 140 -0.66 -10.60 3.29
N ILE A 141 0.15 -10.92 2.28
CA ILE A 141 0.56 -12.28 1.90
C ILE A 141 2.06 -12.31 1.49
N PRO A 142 2.99 -11.92 2.37
CA PRO A 142 4.42 -11.80 2.03
C PRO A 142 5.10 -13.12 1.65
N SER A 143 4.49 -14.29 1.87
CA SER A 143 5.10 -15.58 1.48
C SER A 143 5.10 -15.85 -0.04
N ILE A 144 4.35 -15.07 -0.82
CA ILE A 144 4.30 -15.14 -2.29
C ILE A 144 5.55 -14.50 -2.90
N ILE A 145 6.06 -15.09 -3.99
CA ILE A 145 7.12 -14.44 -4.79
C ILE A 145 6.49 -13.45 -5.77
N TYR A 146 6.65 -12.16 -5.53
CA TYR A 146 6.23 -11.11 -6.46
C TYR A 146 7.33 -10.82 -7.50
N ASP A 147 6.98 -10.83 -8.77
CA ASP A 147 7.91 -10.57 -9.88
C ASP A 147 7.18 -9.93 -11.06
N ASN A 148 6.73 -8.68 -10.90
CA ASN A 148 5.95 -8.02 -11.95
C ASN A 148 6.81 -7.64 -13.17
N THR A 149 6.98 -8.57 -14.10
CA THR A 149 7.81 -8.38 -15.30
C THR A 149 7.39 -7.17 -16.13
N ASN A 150 6.09 -6.84 -16.19
CA ASN A 150 5.59 -5.70 -16.96
C ASN A 150 6.06 -4.34 -16.41
N THR A 151 6.64 -4.31 -15.21
CA THR A 151 7.13 -3.08 -14.58
C THR A 151 8.61 -2.79 -14.80
N TYR A 152 9.37 -3.73 -15.39
CA TYR A 152 10.79 -3.55 -15.68
C TYR A 152 11.24 -4.16 -17.01
N SER A 153 10.68 -5.29 -17.44
CA SER A 153 11.00 -5.98 -18.69
C SER A 153 9.87 -6.92 -19.13
N SER A 154 8.79 -6.34 -19.65
CA SER A 154 7.59 -7.06 -20.08
C SER A 154 7.91 -8.23 -21.01
N LYS A 155 7.23 -9.35 -20.79
CA LYS A 155 7.42 -10.61 -21.52
C LYS A 155 6.32 -10.93 -22.52
N PHE A 156 5.45 -9.97 -22.84
CA PHE A 156 4.54 -10.12 -23.98
C PHE A 156 5.33 -10.33 -25.26
N VAL A 157 5.04 -11.43 -25.96
CA VAL A 157 5.55 -11.81 -27.29
C VAL A 157 4.42 -12.54 -28.01
N SER A 158 4.45 -12.60 -29.34
CA SER A 158 3.53 -13.44 -30.11
C SER A 158 4.28 -14.23 -31.18
N SER A 159 3.98 -15.52 -31.31
CA SER A 159 4.75 -16.48 -32.14
C SER A 159 6.27 -16.37 -31.94
N GLY A 160 6.71 -16.13 -30.69
CA GLY A 160 8.12 -15.94 -30.32
C GLY A 160 8.74 -14.59 -30.71
N LYS A 161 7.96 -13.67 -31.28
CA LYS A 161 8.41 -12.35 -31.76
C LYS A 161 8.05 -11.26 -30.76
N ASP A 162 8.96 -10.30 -30.59
CA ASP A 162 8.73 -9.10 -29.79
C ASP A 162 7.61 -8.24 -30.39
N ILE A 163 6.70 -7.79 -29.54
CA ILE A 163 5.66 -6.81 -29.86
C ILE A 163 6.28 -5.41 -29.77
N PRO A 164 6.34 -4.64 -30.88
CA PRO A 164 6.98 -3.33 -30.89
C PRO A 164 6.42 -2.38 -29.83
N ASN A 165 7.32 -1.73 -29.10
CA ASN A 165 7.05 -0.86 -27.95
C ASN A 165 6.42 -1.50 -26.71
N ILE A 166 6.23 -2.82 -26.68
CA ILE A 166 5.71 -3.54 -25.51
C ILE A 166 6.79 -4.44 -24.89
N SER A 167 7.41 -5.32 -25.68
CA SER A 167 8.36 -6.31 -25.17
C SER A 167 9.63 -5.68 -24.60
N ASN A 168 10.21 -6.37 -23.63
CA ASN A 168 11.55 -6.12 -23.08
C ASN A 168 11.75 -4.71 -22.47
N ARG A 169 10.69 -4.11 -21.94
CA ARG A 169 10.72 -2.82 -21.21
C ARG A 169 9.71 -2.74 -20.07
N ALA A 170 9.86 -1.73 -19.21
CA ALA A 170 8.81 -1.31 -18.29
C ALA A 170 7.63 -0.71 -19.06
N LEU A 171 6.41 -1.04 -18.65
CA LEU A 171 5.14 -0.50 -19.17
C LEU A 171 4.50 0.48 -18.18
N TYR A 172 4.79 0.33 -16.88
CA TYR A 172 4.30 1.20 -15.80
C TYR A 172 5.20 1.04 -14.54
N PRO A 173 5.20 2.01 -13.59
CA PRO A 173 5.91 1.87 -12.32
C PRO A 173 5.37 0.68 -11.49
N GLY A 174 6.27 -0.11 -10.89
CA GLY A 174 5.90 -1.37 -10.24
C GLY A 174 6.31 -1.54 -8.79
N LYS A 175 7.04 -0.59 -8.22
CA LYS A 175 7.54 -0.65 -6.85
C LYS A 175 7.37 0.68 -6.14
N THR A 176 7.27 0.60 -4.81
CA THR A 176 7.31 1.73 -3.90
C THR A 176 7.91 1.27 -2.58
N TYR A 177 8.48 2.21 -1.82
CA TYR A 177 8.79 1.96 -0.42
C TYR A 177 7.50 1.63 0.34
N ASN A 178 7.55 0.56 1.13
CA ASN A 178 6.48 0.09 1.97
C ASN A 178 6.89 0.30 3.44
N GLU A 179 6.29 1.31 4.07
CA GLU A 179 6.58 1.69 5.47
C GLU A 179 6.29 0.55 6.46
N ARG A 180 5.28 -0.29 6.19
CA ARG A 180 4.91 -1.44 7.05
C ARG A 180 5.97 -2.55 7.02
N LEU A 181 6.58 -2.77 5.87
CA LEU A 181 7.56 -3.84 5.63
C LEU A 181 9.01 -3.32 5.58
N GLU A 182 9.22 -2.03 5.86
CA GLU A 182 10.51 -1.31 5.85
C GLU A 182 11.38 -1.58 4.60
N SER A 183 10.75 -1.73 3.43
CA SER A 183 11.43 -2.23 2.21
C SER A 183 10.77 -1.80 0.89
N GLU A 184 11.53 -1.90 -0.21
CA GLU A 184 11.08 -1.60 -1.58
C GLU A 184 10.26 -2.76 -2.17
N GLU A 185 8.94 -2.66 -2.04
CA GLU A 185 8.00 -3.72 -2.38
C GLU A 185 7.25 -3.49 -3.70
N TYR A 186 6.71 -4.58 -4.25
CA TYR A 186 5.90 -4.50 -5.45
C TYR A 186 4.52 -3.87 -5.20
N ILE A 187 4.08 -3.05 -6.16
CA ILE A 187 2.68 -2.64 -6.27
C ILE A 187 1.95 -3.76 -7.03
N MET A 188 1.27 -4.62 -6.29
CA MET A 188 0.49 -5.75 -6.79
C MET A 188 -0.94 -5.71 -6.23
N PRO A 189 -1.78 -4.77 -6.70
CA PRO A 189 -3.15 -4.62 -6.22
C PRO A 189 -4.08 -5.66 -6.84
N VAL A 190 -4.98 -6.22 -6.03
CA VAL A 190 -6.16 -6.99 -6.44
C VAL A 190 -7.35 -6.60 -5.56
N LEU A 191 -8.59 -6.88 -5.99
CA LEU A 191 -9.77 -6.71 -5.15
C LEU A 191 -9.58 -7.38 -3.79
N TYR A 192 -9.98 -6.71 -2.71
CA TYR A 192 -9.83 -7.27 -1.36
C TYR A 192 -10.49 -8.65 -1.21
N SER A 193 -11.67 -8.86 -1.80
CA SER A 193 -12.32 -10.18 -1.83
C SER A 193 -11.56 -11.25 -2.63
N MET A 194 -10.68 -10.85 -3.55
CA MET A 194 -9.78 -11.76 -4.26
C MET A 194 -8.57 -12.16 -3.40
N SER A 195 -8.02 -11.27 -2.57
CA SER A 195 -6.81 -11.57 -1.78
C SER A 195 -6.99 -12.79 -0.88
N LYS A 196 -8.18 -12.96 -0.28
CA LYS A 196 -8.53 -14.15 0.53
C LYS A 196 -8.45 -15.46 -0.26
N LYS A 197 -8.79 -15.44 -1.56
CA LYS A 197 -8.65 -16.60 -2.46
C LYS A 197 -7.20 -16.83 -2.88
N VAL A 198 -6.43 -15.75 -3.09
CA VAL A 198 -4.99 -15.81 -3.37
C VAL A 198 -4.23 -16.39 -2.17
N HIS A 199 -4.59 -15.98 -0.94
CA HIS A 199 -4.04 -16.54 0.29
C HIS A 199 -4.31 -18.05 0.40
N LEU A 200 -5.55 -18.49 0.20
CA LEU A 200 -5.88 -19.92 0.20
C LEU A 200 -5.07 -20.71 -0.85
N ALA A 201 -4.94 -20.17 -2.07
CA ALA A 201 -4.12 -20.79 -3.11
C ALA A 201 -2.63 -20.85 -2.74
N GLN A 202 -2.11 -19.83 -2.06
CA GLN A 202 -0.75 -19.82 -1.53
C GLN A 202 -0.55 -20.88 -0.43
N GLN A 203 -1.45 -20.96 0.56
CA GLN A 203 -1.33 -21.97 1.63
C GLN A 203 -1.40 -23.40 1.08
N LEU A 204 -2.24 -23.65 0.07
CA LEU A 204 -2.26 -24.93 -0.63
C LEU A 204 -0.93 -25.19 -1.37
N ALA A 205 -0.40 -24.21 -2.10
CA ALA A 205 0.90 -24.34 -2.76
C ALA A 205 2.04 -24.67 -1.76
N LEU A 206 2.09 -23.95 -0.63
CA LEU A 206 3.04 -24.16 0.47
C LEU A 206 2.96 -25.59 1.02
N SER A 207 1.75 -26.12 1.24
CA SER A 207 1.53 -27.49 1.73
C SER A 207 2.08 -28.59 0.81
N GLU A 208 2.27 -28.29 -0.48
CA GLU A 208 2.86 -29.19 -1.49
C GLU A 208 4.34 -28.88 -1.79
N GLY A 209 4.99 -28.04 -0.97
CA GLY A 209 6.37 -27.61 -1.15
C GLY A 209 6.57 -26.69 -2.37
N ASN A 210 5.53 -25.96 -2.77
CA ASN A 210 5.57 -24.93 -3.80
C ASN A 210 5.35 -23.53 -3.17
N SER A 211 5.57 -22.47 -3.93
CA SER A 211 5.01 -21.14 -3.67
C SER A 211 4.38 -20.61 -4.95
N LEU A 212 3.38 -19.73 -4.84
CA LEU A 212 2.96 -18.92 -5.98
C LEU A 212 4.08 -17.92 -6.33
N LYS A 213 4.26 -17.72 -7.63
CA LYS A 213 5.01 -16.60 -8.18
C LYS A 213 4.07 -15.77 -9.06
N ILE A 214 3.75 -14.56 -8.64
CA ILE A 214 2.79 -13.66 -9.31
C ILE A 214 3.53 -12.66 -10.19
N TYR A 215 3.13 -12.61 -11.47
CA TYR A 215 3.68 -11.75 -12.51
C TYR A 215 2.83 -10.51 -12.79
N GLU A 216 1.52 -10.54 -12.51
CA GLU A 216 0.67 -9.35 -12.61
C GLU A 216 -0.62 -9.54 -11.80
N GLY A 217 -1.14 -8.45 -11.25
CA GLY A 217 -2.50 -8.32 -10.72
C GLY A 217 -3.23 -7.27 -11.54
N PHE A 218 -3.42 -6.08 -10.97
CA PHE A 218 -3.87 -4.93 -11.75
C PHE A 218 -2.92 -4.57 -12.90
N ARG A 219 -3.50 -4.41 -14.10
CA ARG A 219 -2.86 -3.89 -15.31
C ARG A 219 -3.54 -2.57 -15.69
N PRO A 220 -2.83 -1.44 -15.88
CA PRO A 220 -3.45 -0.19 -16.32
C PRO A 220 -4.17 -0.33 -17.67
N TYR A 221 -5.32 0.33 -17.84
CA TYR A 221 -6.09 0.25 -19.08
C TYR A 221 -5.34 0.81 -20.31
N SER A 222 -4.52 1.84 -20.13
CA SER A 222 -3.63 2.36 -21.18
C SER A 222 -2.63 1.30 -21.67
N VAL A 223 -2.11 0.48 -20.75
CA VAL A 223 -1.21 -0.64 -21.06
C VAL A 223 -1.97 -1.75 -21.78
N GLN A 224 -3.18 -2.10 -21.32
CA GLN A 224 -4.06 -3.05 -22.01
C GLN A 224 -4.28 -2.64 -23.48
N LYS A 225 -4.63 -1.37 -23.74
CA LYS A 225 -4.80 -0.86 -25.11
C LYS A 225 -3.51 -0.86 -25.92
N ALA A 226 -2.38 -0.47 -25.33
CA ALA A 226 -1.09 -0.49 -26.01
C ALA A 226 -0.67 -1.92 -26.43
N VAL A 227 -0.95 -2.95 -25.61
CA VAL A 227 -0.69 -4.37 -25.97
C VAL A 227 -1.58 -4.81 -27.14
N VAL A 228 -2.87 -4.44 -27.13
CA VAL A 228 -3.80 -4.73 -28.24
C VAL A 228 -3.34 -4.06 -29.54
N GLU A 229 -3.01 -2.77 -29.50
CA GLU A 229 -2.57 -2.00 -30.67
C GLU A 229 -1.24 -2.52 -31.23
N GLY A 230 -0.28 -2.82 -30.35
CA GLY A 230 1.00 -3.41 -30.73
C GLY A 230 0.88 -4.81 -31.33
N LEU A 231 0.03 -5.67 -30.74
CA LEU A 231 -0.19 -7.03 -31.24
C LEU A 231 -0.92 -7.03 -32.59
N SER A 232 -2.01 -6.26 -32.72
CA SER A 232 -2.75 -6.15 -33.98
C SER A 232 -1.85 -5.67 -35.11
N LYS A 233 -1.04 -4.62 -34.86
CA LYS A 233 -0.09 -4.14 -35.86
C LYS A 233 0.96 -5.20 -36.23
N LEU A 234 1.52 -5.91 -35.24
CA LEU A 234 2.46 -6.99 -35.52
C LEU A 234 1.80 -8.11 -36.35
N ALA A 235 0.53 -8.42 -36.09
CA ALA A 235 -0.22 -9.42 -36.86
C ALA A 235 -0.52 -8.97 -38.30
N ASP A 236 -0.85 -7.69 -38.51
CA ASP A 236 -1.08 -7.12 -39.85
C ASP A 236 0.18 -7.21 -40.73
N ASP A 237 1.36 -6.98 -40.12
CA ASP A 237 2.67 -7.03 -40.80
C ASP A 237 3.27 -8.46 -40.89
N ASP A 238 2.86 -9.41 -40.04
CA ASP A 238 3.46 -10.75 -39.91
C ASP A 238 2.42 -11.90 -39.97
N PRO A 239 2.36 -12.66 -41.09
CA PRO A 239 1.39 -13.74 -41.28
C PRO A 239 1.47 -14.90 -40.27
N GLU A 240 2.65 -15.16 -39.68
CA GLU A 240 2.81 -16.20 -38.65
C GLU A 240 2.20 -15.74 -37.32
N VAL A 241 2.33 -14.46 -36.99
CA VAL A 241 1.66 -13.86 -35.82
C VAL A 241 0.15 -13.84 -36.02
N MET A 242 -0.33 -13.38 -37.18
CA MET A 242 -1.77 -13.42 -37.52
C MET A 242 -2.32 -14.85 -37.40
N THR A 243 -1.64 -15.84 -37.99
CA THR A 243 -2.07 -17.25 -37.90
C THR A 243 -2.08 -17.72 -36.45
N GLY A 244 -1.04 -17.41 -35.67
CA GLY A 244 -0.90 -17.82 -34.26
C GLY A 244 -2.02 -17.29 -33.36
N ILE A 245 -2.49 -16.06 -33.58
CA ILE A 245 -3.53 -15.43 -32.74
C ILE A 245 -4.95 -15.56 -33.32
N ASN A 246 -5.11 -16.06 -34.56
CA ASN A 246 -6.38 -16.05 -35.30
C ASN A 246 -6.69 -17.37 -36.03
N THR A 247 -6.31 -18.50 -35.43
CA THR A 247 -6.68 -19.85 -35.89
C THR A 247 -7.84 -20.42 -35.07
N LEU A 248 -8.95 -20.76 -35.73
CA LEU A 248 -10.15 -21.32 -35.10
C LEU A 248 -9.83 -22.52 -34.17
N PRO A 249 -10.44 -22.60 -32.97
CA PRO A 249 -11.50 -21.74 -32.44
C PRO A 249 -11.01 -20.41 -31.83
N TRP A 250 -9.69 -20.16 -31.87
CA TRP A 250 -9.07 -18.99 -31.29
C TRP A 250 -9.12 -17.77 -32.22
N GLY A 251 -9.00 -16.61 -31.60
CA GLY A 251 -9.04 -15.27 -32.19
C GLY A 251 -8.43 -14.31 -31.18
N ILE A 252 -7.99 -13.13 -31.62
CA ILE A 252 -7.14 -12.23 -30.81
C ILE A 252 -7.67 -11.95 -29.39
N ASN A 253 -8.99 -11.83 -29.23
CA ASN A 253 -9.65 -11.58 -27.94
C ASN A 253 -9.51 -12.69 -26.89
N TRP A 254 -9.06 -13.90 -27.27
CA TRP A 254 -8.67 -14.95 -26.33
C TRP A 254 -7.32 -14.68 -25.65
N PHE A 255 -6.44 -13.92 -26.31
CA PHE A 255 -5.10 -13.58 -25.81
C PHE A 255 -5.05 -12.19 -25.20
N ILE A 256 -5.77 -11.22 -25.79
CA ILE A 256 -5.85 -9.85 -25.30
C ILE A 256 -7.19 -9.22 -25.67
N THR A 257 -7.99 -8.83 -24.68
CA THR A 257 -9.27 -8.12 -24.92
C THR A 257 -9.01 -6.66 -25.32
N ASP A 258 -9.81 -6.14 -26.26
CA ASP A 258 -9.78 -4.76 -26.73
C ASP A 258 -10.50 -3.77 -25.81
N GLY A 259 -11.22 -4.27 -24.80
CA GLY A 259 -11.92 -3.50 -23.77
C GLY A 259 -11.37 -3.70 -22.35
N VAL A 260 -12.24 -3.61 -21.35
CA VAL A 260 -11.88 -3.77 -19.93
C VAL A 260 -11.65 -5.25 -19.63
N SER A 261 -10.44 -5.57 -19.16
CA SER A 261 -10.00 -6.89 -18.73
C SER A 261 -10.24 -7.12 -17.24
N ASN A 262 -10.31 -8.39 -16.83
CA ASN A 262 -10.39 -8.82 -15.44
C ASN A 262 -9.22 -8.27 -14.58
N HIS A 263 -8.07 -7.98 -15.19
CA HIS A 263 -6.95 -7.29 -14.53
C HIS A 263 -7.31 -5.85 -14.13
N GLN A 264 -7.99 -5.07 -14.99
CA GLN A 264 -8.46 -3.73 -14.62
C GLN A 264 -9.53 -3.80 -13.52
N MET A 265 -10.36 -4.84 -13.54
CA MET A 265 -11.36 -5.09 -12.51
C MET A 265 -10.79 -5.64 -11.19
N GLY A 266 -9.47 -5.92 -11.13
CA GLY A 266 -8.79 -6.44 -9.95
C GLY A 266 -9.13 -7.89 -9.57
N TYR A 267 -9.70 -8.69 -10.49
CA TYR A 267 -9.92 -10.14 -10.29
C TYR A 267 -9.22 -11.03 -11.33
N GLY A 268 -8.28 -10.47 -12.10
CA GLY A 268 -7.30 -11.20 -12.90
C GLY A 268 -5.93 -11.18 -12.24
N ILE A 269 -5.23 -12.33 -12.26
CA ILE A 269 -3.82 -12.46 -11.87
C ILE A 269 -3.09 -13.39 -12.85
N ASP A 270 -1.88 -13.01 -13.24
CA ASP A 270 -0.97 -13.88 -14.00
C ASP A 270 0.07 -14.48 -13.03
N LEU A 271 0.20 -15.81 -12.99
CA LEU A 271 1.06 -16.49 -12.02
C LEU A 271 1.63 -17.82 -12.52
N SER A 272 2.55 -18.38 -11.74
CA SER A 272 3.04 -19.75 -11.86
C SER A 272 3.30 -20.37 -10.48
N LEU A 273 3.55 -21.67 -10.43
CA LEU A 273 4.09 -22.35 -9.25
C LEU A 273 5.61 -22.47 -9.36
N VAL A 274 6.30 -22.23 -8.25
CA VAL A 274 7.75 -22.48 -8.10
C VAL A 274 7.99 -23.45 -6.95
N LYS A 275 9.04 -24.28 -7.04
CA LYS A 275 9.41 -25.19 -5.95
C LYS A 275 10.20 -24.46 -4.87
N ILE A 276 9.80 -24.66 -3.61
CA ILE A 276 10.61 -24.26 -2.46
C ILE A 276 11.74 -25.27 -2.31
N LYS A 277 12.98 -24.77 -2.23
CA LYS A 277 14.13 -25.56 -1.78
C LYS A 277 14.36 -25.26 -0.31
N LEU A 278 14.15 -26.28 0.51
CA LEU A 278 14.61 -26.36 1.90
C LEU A 278 16.12 -26.68 1.93
#